data_AF-A0A539EE79-F1
#
_entry.id   AF-A0A539EE79-F1
#
_cell.length_a   1.000
_cell.length_b   1.000
_cell.length_c   1.000
_cell.angle_alpha   90.00
_cell.angle_beta   90.00
_cell.angle_gamma   90.00
#
_symmetry.space_group_name_H-M   'P 1'
#
loop_
_entity.id
_entity.type
_entity.pdbx_description
1 polymer ?
#
loop_
_entity_poly.entity_id
_entity_poly.type
_entity_poly.pdbx_seq_one_letter_code
_entity_poly.pdbx_strand_id
1 'polypeptide(L)'
;MYPSHFEYNPLYPNANDFKVVRKDDTSGMGVVCYKSFAKGDLIAVIAGEIITDIRQHSLQIKPGVHLYDVHFSGYFLHSCSPNVMLDMKNLRVYATRAITPGDHLLMDYAQTEDVLFKQFPCSCGSKQCRGWITGKKEQIDEENPLYREFLSIKEAVV
;
A
#
# COMPACT_ATOMS: atom_id res chain seq x y z
N MET A 1 -17.17 -4.50 1.71
CA MET A 1 -16.44 -4.39 0.43
C MET A 1 -16.03 -5.77 -0.07
N TYR A 2 -15.62 -6.66 0.83
CA TYR A 2 -15.39 -8.06 0.47
C TYR A 2 -16.67 -8.79 0.01
N PRO A 3 -16.55 -9.70 -0.98
CA PRO A 3 -17.63 -10.58 -1.40
C PRO A 3 -18.14 -11.51 -0.28
N SER A 4 -19.33 -12.06 -0.46
CA SER A 4 -20.01 -12.92 0.53
C SER A 4 -19.36 -14.29 0.78
N HIS A 5 -18.40 -14.72 -0.04
CA HIS A 5 -17.67 -15.96 0.20
C HIS A 5 -16.63 -15.83 1.33
N PHE A 6 -16.26 -14.60 1.72
CA PHE A 6 -15.52 -14.37 2.96
C PHE A 6 -16.48 -14.41 4.15
N GLU A 7 -16.09 -15.10 5.23
CA GLU A 7 -16.86 -15.14 6.47
C GLU A 7 -17.12 -13.72 6.99
N TYR A 8 -18.34 -13.47 7.47
CA TYR A 8 -18.70 -12.15 7.98
C TYR A 8 -17.81 -11.74 9.15
N ASN A 9 -17.22 -10.56 9.05
CA ASN A 9 -16.49 -9.92 10.13
C ASN A 9 -16.89 -8.44 10.18
N PRO A 10 -17.40 -7.93 11.31
CA PRO A 10 -17.84 -6.53 11.43
C PRO A 10 -16.68 -5.53 11.32
N LEU A 11 -15.44 -5.99 11.44
CA LEU A 11 -14.23 -5.18 11.29
C LEU A 11 -13.73 -5.12 9.84
N TYR A 12 -14.36 -5.82 8.91
CA TYR A 12 -14.03 -5.69 7.49
C TYR A 12 -14.41 -4.31 6.94
N PRO A 13 -13.67 -3.81 5.94
CA PRO A 13 -13.96 -2.55 5.28
C PRO A 13 -15.36 -2.59 4.65
N ASN A 14 -16.12 -1.52 4.90
CA ASN A 14 -17.45 -1.32 4.34
C ASN A 14 -17.47 -0.12 3.38
N ALA A 15 -18.44 -0.11 2.47
CA ALA A 15 -18.52 0.87 1.40
C ALA A 15 -18.98 2.28 1.86
N ASN A 16 -19.46 2.42 3.10
CA ASN A 16 -19.79 3.73 3.67
C ASN A 16 -18.52 4.44 4.13
N ASP A 17 -17.57 3.68 4.69
CA ASP A 17 -16.33 4.23 5.26
C ASP A 17 -15.19 4.29 4.24
N PHE A 18 -15.22 3.48 3.18
CA PHE A 18 -14.10 3.39 2.22
C PHE A 18 -14.57 3.19 0.78
N LYS A 19 -13.78 3.70 -0.17
CA LYS A 19 -13.99 3.48 -1.60
C LYS A 19 -12.67 3.38 -2.35
N VAL A 20 -12.58 2.40 -3.25
CA VAL A 20 -11.49 2.33 -4.23
C VAL A 20 -11.83 3.27 -5.39
N VAL A 21 -10.96 4.25 -5.65
CA VAL A 21 -11.14 5.26 -6.69
C VAL A 21 -9.85 5.45 -7.47
N ARG A 22 -9.96 5.96 -8.70
CA ARG A 22 -8.77 6.40 -9.44
C ARG A 22 -8.24 7.68 -8.82
N LYS A 23 -6.96 7.71 -8.43
CA LYS A 23 -6.30 8.90 -7.91
C LYS A 23 -5.75 9.76 -9.06
N ASP A 24 -4.85 9.21 -9.86
CA ASP A 24 -4.23 9.86 -11.01
C ASP A 24 -3.53 8.83 -11.91
N ASP A 25 -2.96 9.28 -13.04
CA ASP A 25 -2.27 8.44 -14.02
C ASP A 25 -0.98 7.81 -13.46
N THR A 26 -0.36 8.45 -12.47
CA THR A 26 0.90 8.01 -11.87
C THR A 26 0.69 6.95 -10.79
N SER A 27 -0.33 7.13 -9.94
CA SER A 27 -0.61 6.30 -8.76
C SER A 27 -1.64 5.22 -9.06
N GLY A 28 -2.48 5.40 -10.09
CA GLY A 28 -3.54 4.47 -10.44
C GLY A 28 -4.72 4.53 -9.46
N MET A 29 -5.14 3.36 -8.96
CA MET A 29 -6.27 3.22 -8.05
C MET A 29 -5.80 3.28 -6.59
N GLY A 30 -6.57 3.95 -5.73
CA GLY A 30 -6.29 4.10 -4.31
C GLY A 30 -7.54 3.97 -3.45
N VAL A 31 -7.37 3.67 -2.17
CA VAL A 31 -8.47 3.66 -1.19
C VAL A 31 -8.62 5.04 -0.56
N VAL A 32 -9.77 5.68 -0.73
CA VAL A 32 -10.18 6.88 0.01
C VAL A 32 -11.00 6.47 1.23
N CYS A 33 -10.72 7.09 2.36
CA CYS A 33 -11.44 6.92 3.62
C CYS A 33 -12.42 8.07 3.85
N TYR A 34 -13.65 7.77 4.27
CA TYR A 34 -14.70 8.74 4.60
C TYR A 34 -15.01 8.82 6.10
N LYS A 35 -14.21 8.13 6.91
CA LYS A 35 -14.31 8.09 8.36
C LYS A 35 -13.05 8.64 9.00
N SER A 36 -13.20 9.37 10.10
CA SER A 36 -12.05 9.85 10.87
C SER A 36 -11.45 8.73 11.72
N PHE A 37 -10.13 8.67 11.79
CA PHE A 37 -9.38 7.80 12.71
C PHE A 37 -8.30 8.61 13.42
N ALA A 38 -8.13 8.37 14.72
CA ALA A 38 -7.00 8.86 15.49
C ALA A 38 -5.78 7.93 15.32
N LYS A 39 -4.59 8.43 15.66
CA LYS A 39 -3.39 7.60 15.71
C LYS A 39 -3.60 6.42 16.67
N GLY A 40 -3.29 5.22 16.19
CA GLY A 40 -3.40 3.97 16.95
C GLY A 40 -4.73 3.23 16.76
N ASP A 41 -5.73 3.86 16.14
CA ASP A 41 -7.02 3.21 15.91
C ASP A 41 -6.88 2.02 14.96
N LEU A 42 -7.65 0.97 15.23
CA LEU A 42 -7.88 -0.11 14.29
C LEU A 42 -8.81 0.39 13.18
N ILE A 43 -8.32 0.38 11.95
CA ILE A 43 -9.06 0.84 10.77
C ILE A 43 -9.93 -0.29 10.23
N ALA A 44 -9.33 -1.46 10.01
CA ALA A 44 -10.02 -2.62 9.47
C ALA A 44 -9.22 -3.92 9.73
N VAL A 45 -9.94 -5.05 9.71
CA VAL A 45 -9.37 -6.37 9.42
C VAL A 45 -9.42 -6.57 7.91
N ILE A 46 -8.37 -7.15 7.34
CA ILE A 46 -8.26 -7.40 5.89
C ILE A 46 -8.40 -8.88 5.60
N ALA A 47 -8.89 -9.18 4.40
CA ALA A 47 -9.09 -10.53 3.90
C ALA A 47 -8.70 -10.58 2.42
N GLY A 48 -8.44 -11.79 1.94
CA GLY A 48 -7.97 -12.04 0.58
C GLY A 48 -7.64 -13.51 0.39
N GLU A 49 -7.30 -13.86 -0.85
CA GLU A 49 -6.84 -15.21 -1.17
C GLU A 49 -5.40 -15.40 -0.72
N ILE A 50 -5.05 -16.60 -0.24
CA ILE A 50 -3.67 -16.93 0.10
C ILE A 50 -2.99 -17.50 -1.15
N ILE A 51 -1.95 -16.80 -1.61
CA ILE A 51 -1.17 -17.19 -2.78
C ILE A 51 0.33 -17.30 -2.42
N THR A 52 1.10 -17.94 -3.28
CA THR A 52 2.55 -18.17 -3.07
C THR A 52 3.43 -17.39 -4.05
N ASP A 53 2.83 -16.73 -5.04
CA ASP A 53 3.51 -15.87 -6.00
C ASP A 53 3.23 -14.38 -5.72
N ILE A 54 4.14 -13.50 -6.16
CA ILE A 54 4.00 -12.05 -6.02
C ILE A 54 3.15 -11.54 -7.19
N ARG A 55 2.04 -10.86 -6.88
CA ARG A 55 1.16 -10.21 -7.85
C ARG A 55 0.96 -8.74 -7.51
N GLN A 56 0.56 -7.95 -8.50
CA GLN A 56 -0.06 -6.66 -8.21
C GLN A 56 -1.24 -6.89 -7.25
N HIS A 57 -1.39 -6.03 -6.23
CA HIS A 57 -2.41 -6.17 -5.17
C HIS A 57 -2.21 -7.34 -4.19
N SER A 58 -1.04 -7.97 -4.20
CA SER A 58 -0.65 -8.92 -3.14
C SER A 58 0.18 -8.22 -2.07
N LEU A 59 0.01 -8.65 -0.81
CA LEU A 59 0.76 -8.17 0.35
C LEU A 59 1.40 -9.36 1.07
N GLN A 60 2.69 -9.29 1.35
CA GLN A 60 3.41 -10.39 1.99
C GLN A 60 2.95 -10.61 3.44
N ILE A 61 2.62 -11.85 3.78
CA ILE A 61 2.34 -12.28 5.17
C ILE A 61 3.61 -12.82 5.83
N LYS A 62 4.32 -13.68 5.09
CA LYS A 62 5.58 -14.31 5.48
C LYS A 62 6.34 -14.74 4.20
N PRO A 63 7.61 -15.19 4.29
CA PRO A 63 8.35 -15.64 3.11
C PRO A 63 7.56 -16.66 2.27
N GLY A 64 7.36 -16.37 0.99
CA GLY A 64 6.65 -17.22 0.02
C GLY A 64 5.13 -17.30 0.21
N VAL A 65 4.52 -16.47 1.05
CA VAL A 65 3.07 -16.45 1.29
C VAL A 65 2.54 -15.03 1.32
N HIS A 66 1.58 -14.74 0.44
CA HIS A 66 0.99 -13.43 0.26
C HIS A 66 -0.54 -13.48 0.40
N LEU A 67 -1.10 -12.38 0.91
CA LEU A 67 -2.52 -12.07 0.85
C LEU A 67 -2.80 -11.36 -0.48
N TYR A 68 -3.65 -11.94 -1.32
CA TYR A 68 -4.10 -11.31 -2.56
C TYR A 68 -5.48 -10.68 -2.34
N ASP A 69 -5.53 -9.35 -2.37
CA ASP A 69 -6.73 -8.57 -2.07
C ASP A 69 -6.97 -7.50 -3.13
N VAL A 70 -7.86 -7.82 -4.07
CA VAL A 70 -8.34 -6.92 -5.14
C VAL A 70 -9.60 -6.14 -4.75
N HIS A 71 -9.86 -5.97 -3.45
CA HIS A 71 -11.05 -5.28 -2.96
C HIS A 71 -10.71 -4.09 -2.05
N PHE A 72 -9.60 -4.15 -1.32
CA PHE A 72 -9.25 -3.13 -0.34
C PHE A 72 -7.74 -2.94 -0.15
N SER A 73 -7.08 -3.81 0.60
CA SER A 73 -5.70 -3.59 1.06
C SER A 73 -4.67 -3.58 -0.07
N GLY A 74 -4.91 -4.33 -1.15
CA GLY A 74 -4.06 -4.28 -2.35
C GLY A 74 -4.12 -2.96 -3.12
N TYR A 75 -5.06 -2.07 -2.80
CA TYR A 75 -5.17 -0.71 -3.36
C TYR A 75 -4.65 0.38 -2.43
N PHE A 76 -3.99 0.04 -1.32
CA PHE A 76 -3.29 1.05 -0.53
C PHE A 76 -2.13 1.60 -1.34
N LEU A 77 -2.02 2.92 -1.41
CA LEU A 77 -0.97 3.58 -2.18
C LEU A 77 0.30 3.72 -1.35
N HIS A 78 1.43 3.90 -2.04
CA HIS A 78 2.69 4.14 -1.36
C HIS A 78 2.81 5.56 -0.78
N SER A 79 3.38 5.67 0.41
CA SER A 79 4.00 6.91 0.89
C SER A 79 5.20 6.60 1.79
N CYS A 80 6.27 7.40 1.66
CA CYS A 80 7.41 7.36 2.57
C CYS A 80 7.08 7.97 3.96
N SER A 81 5.92 8.61 4.10
CA SER A 81 5.35 9.04 5.39
C SER A 81 3.91 8.54 5.49
N PRO A 82 3.70 7.21 5.64
CA PRO A 82 2.39 6.59 5.55
C PRO A 82 1.45 7.05 6.67
N ASN A 83 0.15 6.87 6.47
CA ASN A 83 -0.87 7.05 7.51
C ASN A 83 -1.46 5.73 8.03
N VAL A 84 -1.07 4.59 7.44
CA VAL A 84 -1.43 3.26 7.94
C VAL A 84 -0.21 2.36 8.18
N MET A 85 -0.38 1.40 9.08
CA MET A 85 0.54 0.32 9.41
C MET A 85 -0.21 -1.00 9.28
N LEU A 86 0.39 -2.00 8.64
CA LEU A 86 -0.22 -3.31 8.47
C LEU A 86 0.44 -4.33 9.41
N ASP A 87 -0.37 -4.94 10.27
CA ASP A 87 -0.01 -6.14 11.01
C ASP A 87 -0.44 -7.35 10.18
N MET A 88 0.46 -7.82 9.32
CA MET A 88 0.18 -8.93 8.41
C MET A 88 0.07 -10.28 9.11
N LYS A 89 0.55 -10.41 10.35
CA LYS A 89 0.38 -11.64 11.14
C LYS A 89 -1.07 -11.81 11.58
N ASN A 90 -1.72 -10.72 11.98
CA ASN A 90 -3.11 -10.72 12.44
C ASN A 90 -4.10 -10.15 11.40
N LEU A 91 -3.62 -9.80 10.20
CA LEU A 91 -4.39 -9.20 9.11
C LEU A 91 -5.16 -7.95 9.54
N ARG A 92 -4.47 -7.02 10.21
CA ARG A 92 -5.06 -5.78 10.74
C ARG A 92 -4.36 -4.54 10.21
N VAL A 93 -5.14 -3.48 10.01
CA VAL A 93 -4.65 -2.17 9.56
C VAL A 93 -4.88 -1.15 10.66
N TYR A 94 -3.84 -0.43 11.03
CA TYR A 94 -3.88 0.58 12.08
C TYR A 94 -3.48 1.96 11.56
N ALA A 95 -4.08 3.01 12.10
CA ALA A 95 -3.69 4.38 11.80
C ALA A 95 -2.37 4.74 12.48
N THR A 96 -1.39 5.29 11.75
CA THR A 96 -0.10 5.76 12.31
C THR A 96 -0.12 7.25 12.67
N ARG A 97 -1.10 7.98 12.14
CA ARG A 97 -1.43 9.39 12.41
C ARG A 97 -2.92 9.59 12.16
N ALA A 98 -3.44 10.79 12.46
CA ALA A 98 -4.83 11.10 12.17
C ALA A 98 -5.13 10.94 10.67
N ILE A 99 -6.30 10.35 10.37
CA ILE A 99 -6.88 10.19 9.04
C ILE A 99 -8.21 10.93 9.07
N THR A 100 -8.43 11.79 8.08
CA THR A 100 -9.65 12.58 7.93
C THR A 100 -10.45 12.12 6.70
N PRO A 101 -11.77 12.32 6.68
CA PRO A 101 -12.58 12.01 5.51
C PRO A 101 -12.05 12.70 4.25
N GLY A 102 -11.84 11.92 3.19
CA GLY A 102 -11.19 12.34 1.94
C GLY A 102 -9.73 11.91 1.82
N ASP A 103 -9.08 11.53 2.92
CA ASP A 103 -7.70 11.04 2.88
C ASP A 103 -7.61 9.68 2.17
N HIS A 104 -6.52 9.49 1.43
CA HIS A 104 -6.16 8.17 0.95
C HIS A 104 -5.48 7.36 2.07
N LEU A 105 -5.68 6.05 2.08
CA LEU A 105 -4.90 5.14 2.91
C LEU A 105 -3.56 4.86 2.21
N LEU A 106 -2.49 5.26 2.90
CA LEU A 106 -1.11 5.24 2.39
C LEU A 106 -0.24 4.39 3.30
N MET A 107 0.45 3.41 2.73
CA MET A 107 1.37 2.51 3.42
C MET A 107 2.80 2.65 2.90
N ASP A 108 3.78 2.22 3.68
CA ASP A 108 5.14 1.99 3.17
C ASP A 108 5.23 0.54 2.66
N TYR A 109 5.46 0.37 1.36
CA TYR A 109 5.53 -0.97 0.76
C TYR A 109 6.74 -1.77 1.28
N ALA A 110 7.85 -1.11 1.62
CA ALA A 110 9.01 -1.77 2.20
C ALA A 110 8.78 -2.23 3.65
N GLN A 111 7.65 -1.86 4.25
CA GLN A 111 7.28 -2.33 5.58
C GLN A 111 6.77 -3.78 5.54
N THR A 112 6.03 -4.15 4.49
CA THR A 112 5.45 -5.49 4.35
C THR A 112 6.24 -6.36 3.38
N GLU A 113 6.70 -5.80 2.26
CA GLU A 113 7.28 -6.56 1.16
C GLU A 113 8.80 -6.70 1.28
N ASP A 114 9.30 -7.94 1.30
CA ASP A 114 10.71 -8.25 1.11
C ASP A 114 11.16 -7.89 -0.32
N VAL A 115 10.32 -8.18 -1.32
CA VAL A 115 10.53 -7.90 -2.76
C VAL A 115 9.22 -7.38 -3.33
N LEU A 116 9.25 -6.29 -4.10
CA LEU A 116 8.04 -5.74 -4.70
C LEU A 116 7.63 -6.50 -5.97
N PHE A 117 6.35 -6.40 -6.32
CA PHE A 117 5.89 -6.75 -7.66
C PHE A 117 6.62 -5.94 -8.75
N LYS A 118 6.90 -4.66 -8.46
CA LYS A 118 7.67 -3.76 -9.32
C LYS A 118 8.24 -2.59 -8.51
N GLN A 119 9.52 -2.27 -8.73
CA GLN A 119 10.15 -1.03 -8.24
C GLN A 119 9.68 0.20 -9.04
N PHE A 120 9.63 1.38 -8.41
CA PHE A 120 9.06 2.56 -9.06
C PHE A 120 9.64 3.88 -8.52
N PRO A 121 9.59 4.96 -9.33
CA PRO A 121 9.89 6.31 -8.85
C PRO A 121 8.72 6.83 -8.00
N CYS A 122 9.04 7.38 -6.83
CA CYS A 122 8.08 7.83 -5.85
C CYS A 122 7.79 9.33 -5.98
N SER A 123 6.51 9.66 -6.06
CA SER A 123 5.96 11.02 -6.08
C SER A 123 5.10 11.34 -4.85
N CYS A 124 5.31 10.66 -3.72
CA CYS A 124 4.43 10.77 -2.54
C CYS A 124 4.39 12.15 -1.86
N GLY A 125 5.29 13.08 -2.22
CA GLY A 125 5.32 14.44 -1.67
C GLY A 125 5.83 14.56 -0.23
N SER A 126 6.22 13.46 0.42
CA SER A 126 6.82 13.49 1.76
C SER A 126 8.16 14.23 1.74
N LYS A 127 8.45 15.01 2.79
CA LYS A 127 9.78 15.60 3.02
C LYS A 127 10.88 14.55 3.20
N GLN A 128 10.52 13.33 3.56
CA GLN A 128 11.42 12.18 3.72
C GLN A 128 11.24 11.18 2.56
N CYS A 129 10.84 11.66 1.37
CA CYS A 129 10.69 10.80 0.20
C CYS A 129 12.02 10.14 -0.17
N ARG A 130 12.01 8.81 -0.35
CA ARG A 130 13.18 8.04 -0.79
C ARG A 130 13.48 8.20 -2.28
N GLY A 131 12.56 8.76 -3.06
CA GLY A 131 12.69 8.97 -4.50
C GLY A 131 12.50 7.69 -5.32
N TRP A 132 13.16 6.59 -4.96
CA TRP A 132 12.97 5.28 -5.58
C TRP A 132 12.58 4.24 -4.53
N ILE A 133 11.60 3.38 -4.83
CA ILE A 133 11.05 2.41 -3.87
C ILE A 133 11.41 0.99 -4.30
N THR A 134 11.99 0.25 -3.35
CA THR A 134 12.30 -1.18 -3.42
C THR A 134 11.60 -1.91 -2.27
N GLY A 135 11.58 -3.24 -2.33
CA GLY A 135 11.27 -4.08 -1.20
C GLY A 135 12.38 -4.04 -0.15
N LYS A 136 12.07 -4.50 1.07
CA LYS A 136 12.97 -4.47 2.23
C LYS A 136 14.30 -5.20 2.01
N LYS A 137 14.27 -6.29 1.25
CA LYS A 137 15.43 -7.16 0.95
C LYS A 137 15.82 -7.07 -0.52
N GLU A 138 15.22 -6.14 -1.26
CA GLU A 138 15.40 -5.98 -2.68
C GLU A 138 16.47 -4.92 -2.94
N GLN A 139 17.46 -5.27 -3.78
CA GLN A 139 18.39 -4.29 -4.31
C GLN A 139 17.74 -3.51 -5.44
N ILE A 140 18.25 -2.30 -5.71
CA ILE A 140 17.79 -1.54 -6.86
C ILE A 140 18.13 -2.30 -8.14
N ASP A 141 17.15 -2.42 -9.03
CA ASP A 141 17.36 -2.94 -10.37
C ASP A 141 17.93 -1.83 -11.28
N GLU A 142 19.26 -1.82 -11.44
CA GLU A 142 19.97 -0.82 -12.25
C GLU A 142 19.67 -0.91 -13.75
N GLU A 143 19.15 -2.05 -14.20
CA GLU A 143 18.73 -2.27 -15.59
C GLU A 143 17.30 -1.78 -15.85
N ASN A 144 16.53 -1.46 -14.79
CA ASN A 144 15.17 -0.96 -14.92
C ASN A 144 15.16 0.39 -15.68
N PRO A 145 14.49 0.48 -16.84
CA PRO A 145 14.46 1.70 -17.63
C PRO A 145 13.91 2.91 -16.87
N LEU A 146 12.92 2.70 -15.99
CA LEU A 146 12.35 3.76 -15.15
C LEU A 146 13.35 4.24 -14.09
N TYR A 147 14.24 3.36 -13.61
CA TYR A 147 15.27 3.75 -12.66
C TYR A 147 16.34 4.61 -13.34
N ARG A 148 16.76 4.22 -14.55
CA ARG A 148 17.71 5.01 -15.36
C ARG A 148 17.17 6.39 -15.70
N GLU A 149 15.89 6.49 -16.05
CA GLU A 149 15.20 7.76 -16.27
C GLU A 149 15.09 8.59 -14.98
N PHE A 150 14.77 7.95 -13.85
CA PHE A 150 14.75 8.63 -12.55
C PHE A 150 16.11 9.22 -12.17
N LEU A 151 17.21 8.48 -12.40
CA LEU A 151 18.56 8.96 -12.14
C LEU A 151 18.93 10.15 -13.03
N SER A 152 18.66 10.07 -14.34
CA SER A 152 19.01 11.16 -15.27
C SER A 152 18.29 12.47 -14.94
N ILE A 153 17.01 12.40 -14.55
CA ILE A 153 16.25 13.58 -14.09
C ILE A 153 16.83 14.13 -12.78
N LYS A 154 17.18 13.25 -11.84
CA LYS A 154 17.71 13.66 -10.53
C LYS A 154 19.06 14.36 -10.66
N GLU A 155 19.93 13.88 -11.55
CA GLU A 155 21.24 14.50 -11.83
C GLU A 155 21.11 15.85 -12.54
N ALA A 156 20.09 16.04 -13.38
CA ALA A 156 19.86 17.30 -14.10
C ALA A 156 19.33 18.46 -13.22
N VAL A 157 18.90 18.18 -11.99
CA VAL A 157 18.30 19.16 -11.06
C VAL A 157 19.28 19.55 -9.93
N VAL A 158 20.50 19.01 -9.93
CA VAL A 158 21.59 19.32 -8.98
C VAL A 158 22.57 20.32 -9.58
#